data_AF-A0A5C6UKN8-F1
#
_entry.id   AF-A0A5C6UKN8-F1
#
_cell.length_a   1.000
_cell.length_b   1.000
_cell.length_c   1.000
_cell.angle_alpha   90.00
_cell.angle_beta   90.00
_cell.angle_gamma   90.00
#
_symmetry.space_group_name_H-M   'P 1'
#
loop_
_entity.id
_entity.type
_entity.pdbx_description
1 polymer ?
#
loop_
_entity_poly.entity_id
_entity_poly.type
_entity_poly.pdbx_seq_one_letter_code
_entity_poly.pdbx_strand_id
1 'polypeptide(L)'
;MSATDQPPNRPFNWWKLGAFLLFGLIVINSLSDEDSNTNSDSTDLNAEPDYIGLPDETGLSTPVQSQIIKAARHAERAYGALGDDGASYYSELCYESLNRSFAPAELDRCYAFDLFANRLIENAGKSVGPKMSKWAVRSRWDSAGILSDLDSDDLETRRIAIEAATSRIRVSPELPPAIRRLQEQSAPSTDVDENDASRSAEGLPSDESLIDTGGEDAVSLDG
;
A
#
# COMPACT_ATOMS: atom_id res chain seq x y z
N MET A 1 -40.41 -29.13 -38.23
CA MET A 1 -41.05 -28.24 -37.24
C MET A 1 -39.99 -27.90 -36.21
N SER A 2 -39.33 -26.75 -36.37
CA SER A 2 -38.30 -26.27 -35.43
C SER A 2 -38.83 -25.02 -34.77
N ALA A 3 -39.00 -25.07 -33.45
CA ALA A 3 -39.37 -23.93 -32.63
C ALA A 3 -38.12 -23.10 -32.36
N THR A 4 -38.17 -21.82 -32.74
CA THR A 4 -37.15 -20.82 -32.43
C THR A 4 -37.44 -20.26 -31.03
N ASP A 5 -36.53 -20.52 -30.08
CA ASP A 5 -36.49 -19.85 -28.78
C ASP A 5 -36.04 -18.40 -28.98
N GLN A 6 -36.91 -17.46 -28.59
CA GLN A 6 -36.63 -16.03 -28.61
C GLN A 6 -36.40 -15.58 -27.15
N PRO A 7 -35.26 -14.95 -26.80
CA PRO A 7 -35.00 -14.53 -25.43
C PRO A 7 -35.87 -13.32 -25.02
N PRO A 8 -36.27 -13.23 -23.74
CA PRO A 8 -37.22 -12.22 -23.28
C PRO A 8 -36.62 -10.81 -23.25
N ASN A 9 -37.26 -9.89 -23.96
CA ASN A 9 -37.05 -8.44 -23.89
C ASN A 9 -37.25 -7.92 -22.46
N ARG A 10 -36.18 -7.47 -21.80
CA ARG A 10 -36.28 -6.67 -20.57
C ARG A 10 -36.38 -5.18 -20.93
N PRO A 11 -37.34 -4.42 -20.39
CA PRO A 11 -37.49 -3.00 -20.67
C PRO A 11 -36.33 -2.19 -20.05
N PHE A 12 -35.66 -1.40 -20.89
CA PHE A 12 -34.55 -0.53 -20.52
C PHE A 12 -35.12 0.77 -19.91
N ASN A 13 -34.95 0.96 -18.60
CA ASN A 13 -35.52 2.08 -17.85
C ASN A 13 -34.65 3.35 -17.94
N TRP A 14 -34.93 4.22 -18.92
CA TRP A 14 -34.18 5.46 -19.22
C TRP A 14 -34.25 6.56 -18.14
N TRP A 15 -35.21 6.49 -17.20
CA TRP A 15 -35.43 7.57 -16.23
C TRP A 15 -34.33 7.72 -15.15
N LYS A 16 -33.46 6.72 -14.95
CA LYS A 16 -32.37 6.81 -13.95
C LYS A 16 -31.13 7.60 -14.40
N LEU A 17 -31.02 7.92 -15.69
CA LEU A 17 -29.89 8.68 -16.23
C LEU A 17 -30.04 10.22 -16.06
N GLY A 18 -31.23 10.73 -15.73
CA GLY A 18 -31.49 12.17 -15.63
C GLY A 18 -31.17 12.82 -14.28
N ALA A 19 -31.00 12.05 -13.20
CA ALA A 19 -30.93 12.60 -11.84
C ALA A 19 -29.51 12.97 -11.35
N PHE A 20 -28.46 12.47 -12.00
CA PHE A 20 -27.07 12.72 -11.56
C PHE A 20 -26.45 14.01 -12.13
N LEU A 21 -27.04 14.60 -13.17
CA LEU A 21 -26.48 15.80 -13.81
C LEU A 21 -26.83 17.13 -13.11
N LEU A 22 -27.73 17.13 -12.13
CA LEU A 22 -28.18 18.36 -11.45
C LEU A 22 -27.47 18.63 -10.11
N PHE A 23 -26.71 17.67 -9.57
CA PHE A 23 -25.92 17.86 -8.33
C PHE A 23 -24.48 18.36 -8.58
N GLY A 24 -24.00 18.33 -9.83
CA GLY A 24 -22.62 18.71 -10.18
C GLY A 24 -22.34 20.22 -10.28
N LEU A 25 -23.37 21.08 -10.18
CA LEU A 25 -23.24 22.52 -10.45
C LEU A 25 -23.24 23.42 -9.20
N ILE A 26 -23.27 22.88 -7.98
CA ILE A 26 -23.39 23.68 -6.74
C ILE A 26 -22.07 23.85 -5.98
N VAL A 27 -20.96 23.18 -6.35
CA VAL A 27 -19.70 23.23 -5.57
C VAL A 27 -18.64 24.20 -6.13
N ILE A 28 -18.86 24.86 -7.27
CA ILE A 28 -17.83 25.71 -7.94
C ILE A 28 -17.90 27.19 -7.51
N ASN A 29 -18.31 27.53 -6.28
CA ASN A 29 -18.41 28.96 -5.90
C ASN A 29 -17.99 29.31 -4.47
N SER A 30 -17.15 28.51 -3.82
CA SER A 30 -16.59 28.92 -2.54
C SER A 30 -15.17 28.43 -2.38
N LEU A 31 -14.21 29.25 -2.82
CA LEU A 31 -12.90 29.48 -2.19
C LEU A 31 -12.16 30.56 -2.98
N SER A 32 -12.49 31.81 -2.64
CA SER A 32 -11.62 32.97 -2.85
C SER A 32 -10.61 33.04 -1.69
N ASP A 33 -9.38 33.34 -2.09
CA ASP A 33 -8.19 33.83 -1.38
C ASP A 33 -8.26 34.10 0.13
N GLU A 34 -7.33 33.51 0.87
CA GLU A 34 -6.74 34.16 2.05
C GLU A 34 -5.23 33.89 2.12
N ASP A 35 -4.49 34.99 1.97
CA ASP A 35 -3.04 35.07 2.01
C ASP A 35 -2.49 35.04 3.45
N SER A 36 -1.29 34.46 3.53
CA SER A 36 -0.18 34.84 4.42
C SER A 36 0.06 34.10 5.75
N ASN A 37 1.28 33.57 5.78
CA ASN A 37 2.25 33.61 6.88
C ASN A 37 2.37 32.36 7.77
N THR A 38 3.08 31.37 7.25
CA THR A 38 3.66 30.29 8.07
C THR A 38 5.18 30.36 7.98
N ASN A 39 5.80 30.86 9.05
CA ASN A 39 7.23 30.72 9.31
C ASN A 39 7.59 29.23 9.21
N SER A 40 8.32 28.87 8.16
CA SER A 40 8.87 27.54 7.99
C SER A 40 10.16 27.46 8.81
N ASP A 41 10.02 26.89 10.01
CA ASP A 41 11.14 26.37 10.79
C ASP A 41 11.70 25.16 10.03
N SER A 42 12.83 25.37 9.36
CA SER A 42 13.52 24.38 8.57
C SER A 42 14.24 23.40 9.49
N THR A 43 13.55 22.34 9.90
CA THR A 43 14.25 21.14 10.40
C THR A 43 14.92 20.43 9.25
N ASP A 44 16.22 20.65 9.22
CA ASP A 44 17.29 20.01 8.47
C ASP A 44 17.17 18.47 8.51
N LEU A 45 16.69 17.87 7.42
CA LEU A 45 16.80 16.42 7.16
C LEU A 45 17.92 16.21 6.14
N ASN A 46 19.13 16.15 6.69
CA ASN A 46 20.32 15.64 6.04
C ASN A 46 20.08 14.25 5.42
N ALA A 47 20.27 14.20 4.09
CA ALA A 47 20.92 13.14 3.29
C ALA A 47 20.12 12.78 2.02
N GLU A 48 20.09 13.71 1.05
CA GLU A 48 19.99 13.35 -0.36
C GLU A 48 21.40 13.02 -0.89
N PRO A 49 21.60 11.90 -1.60
CA PRO A 49 22.77 11.78 -2.47
C PRO A 49 22.59 12.74 -3.65
N ASP A 50 23.50 13.70 -3.73
CA ASP A 50 23.65 14.66 -4.82
C ASP A 50 23.90 13.91 -6.14
N TYR A 51 22.81 13.61 -6.88
CA TYR A 51 22.88 12.99 -8.20
C TYR A 51 22.71 14.10 -9.24
N ILE A 52 23.83 14.73 -9.59
CA ILE A 52 23.93 15.57 -10.78
C ILE A 52 23.92 14.63 -12.00
N GLY A 53 22.72 14.19 -12.38
CA GLY A 53 22.50 13.55 -13.67
C GLY A 53 22.35 14.62 -14.74
N LEU A 54 23.21 14.57 -15.78
CA LEU A 54 23.02 15.33 -17.01
C LEU A 54 21.59 15.14 -17.55
N PRO A 55 21.00 16.14 -18.21
CA PRO A 55 19.75 15.94 -18.94
C PRO A 55 19.98 14.91 -20.04
N ASP A 56 19.41 13.72 -19.86
CA ASP A 56 19.33 12.71 -20.91
C ASP A 56 18.34 13.20 -21.97
N GLU A 57 18.86 13.72 -23.08
CA GLU A 57 18.06 14.25 -24.18
C GLU A 57 17.51 13.16 -25.12
N THR A 58 17.47 11.89 -24.71
CA THR A 58 16.80 10.83 -25.48
C THR A 58 15.98 9.87 -24.63
N GLY A 59 14.67 9.82 -24.86
CA GLY A 59 13.86 8.61 -24.65
C GLY A 59 13.04 8.57 -23.36
N LEU A 60 11.74 8.83 -23.50
CA LEU A 60 10.68 8.71 -22.49
C LEU A 60 10.50 7.28 -21.91
N SER A 61 11.45 6.36 -22.05
CA SER A 61 11.22 4.93 -21.73
C SER A 61 11.62 4.51 -20.32
N THR A 62 12.47 5.26 -19.62
CA THR A 62 12.95 4.83 -18.29
C THR A 62 12.21 5.57 -17.18
N PRO A 63 11.59 4.86 -16.21
CA PRO A 63 10.92 5.49 -15.08
C PRO A 63 11.94 6.15 -14.14
N VAL A 64 11.58 7.32 -13.60
CA VAL A 64 12.46 8.08 -12.71
C VAL A 64 12.53 7.39 -11.35
N GLN A 65 13.71 6.89 -10.98
CA GLN A 65 13.92 6.11 -9.74
C GLN A 65 13.45 6.84 -8.47
N SER A 66 13.63 8.17 -8.40
CA SER A 66 13.18 8.98 -7.25
C SER A 66 11.66 8.95 -7.07
N GLN A 67 10.89 8.82 -8.15
CA GLN A 67 9.42 8.68 -8.09
C GLN A 67 9.01 7.33 -7.52
N ILE A 68 9.71 6.25 -7.89
CA ILE A 68 9.47 4.90 -7.35
C ILE A 68 9.76 4.86 -5.84
N ILE A 69 10.85 5.50 -5.39
CA ILE A 69 11.18 5.60 -3.95
C ILE A 69 10.12 6.41 -3.19
N LYS A 70 9.68 7.54 -3.77
CA LYS A 70 8.56 8.31 -3.19
C LYS A 70 7.30 7.46 -3.08
N ALA A 71 6.96 6.71 -4.13
CA ALA A 71 5.80 5.83 -4.14
C ALA A 71 5.86 4.77 -3.03
N ALA A 72 7.04 4.17 -2.78
CA ALA A 72 7.24 3.25 -1.66
C ALA A 72 6.87 3.91 -0.31
N ARG A 73 7.44 5.10 -0.03
CA ARG A 73 7.16 5.84 1.22
C ARG A 73 5.68 6.20 1.36
N HIS A 74 5.02 6.58 0.27
CA HIS A 74 3.59 6.86 0.29
C HIS A 74 2.77 5.60 0.58
N ALA A 75 3.14 4.45 0.02
CA ALA A 75 2.48 3.17 0.29
C ALA A 75 2.65 2.76 1.76
N GLU A 76 3.86 2.87 2.31
CA GLU A 76 4.14 2.56 3.71
C GLU A 76 3.29 3.41 4.66
N ARG A 77 3.13 4.70 4.37
CA ARG A 77 2.32 5.63 5.17
C ARG A 77 0.82 5.42 5.00
N ALA A 78 0.34 5.31 3.76
CA ALA A 78 -1.09 5.13 3.50
C ALA A 78 -1.60 3.82 4.10
N TYR A 79 -0.83 2.75 3.92
CA TYR A 79 -1.12 1.45 4.53
C TYR A 79 -0.90 1.46 6.04
N GLY A 80 0.18 2.05 6.55
CA GLY A 80 0.43 2.11 7.99
C GLY A 80 -0.60 2.94 8.75
N ALA A 81 -1.18 3.96 8.13
CA ALA A 81 -2.20 4.81 8.76
C ALA A 81 -3.59 4.17 8.80
N LEU A 82 -4.03 3.57 7.69
CA LEU A 82 -5.43 3.15 7.49
C LEU A 82 -5.57 1.75 6.88
N GLY A 83 -4.49 0.99 6.78
CA GLY A 83 -4.46 -0.34 6.19
C GLY A 83 -4.85 -0.35 4.71
N ASP A 84 -5.54 -1.42 4.32
CA ASP A 84 -5.96 -1.72 2.96
C ASP A 84 -6.88 -0.61 2.38
N ASP A 85 -7.73 0.00 3.23
CA ASP A 85 -8.62 1.09 2.86
C ASP A 85 -7.84 2.37 2.53
N GLY A 86 -6.83 2.70 3.34
CA GLY A 86 -5.93 3.82 3.10
C GLY A 86 -5.17 3.69 1.79
N ALA A 87 -4.63 2.50 1.54
CA ALA A 87 -3.94 2.18 0.31
C ALA A 87 -4.86 2.31 -0.92
N SER A 88 -6.07 1.77 -0.84
CA SER A 88 -7.06 1.85 -1.92
C SER A 88 -7.50 3.29 -2.20
N TYR A 89 -7.76 4.07 -1.15
CA TYR A 89 -8.16 5.48 -1.27
C TYR A 89 -7.05 6.34 -1.88
N TYR A 90 -5.81 6.18 -1.43
CA TYR A 90 -4.68 6.91 -2.00
C TYR A 90 -4.44 6.55 -3.48
N SER A 91 -4.58 5.26 -3.84
CA SER A 91 -4.51 4.81 -5.23
C SER A 91 -5.51 5.56 -6.11
N GLU A 92 -6.78 5.62 -5.68
CA GLU A 92 -7.84 6.33 -6.40
C GLU A 92 -7.51 7.83 -6.58
N LEU A 93 -7.07 8.50 -5.51
CA LEU A 93 -6.68 9.91 -5.57
C LEU A 93 -5.46 10.16 -6.50
N CYS A 94 -4.51 9.24 -6.55
CA CYS A 94 -3.33 9.35 -7.40
C CYS A 94 -3.73 9.38 -8.89
N TYR A 95 -4.61 8.47 -9.30
CA TYR A 95 -5.12 8.46 -10.68
C TYR A 95 -6.12 9.58 -10.96
N GLU A 96 -6.86 10.05 -9.96
CA GLU A 96 -7.67 11.25 -10.12
C GLU A 96 -6.81 12.50 -10.37
N SER A 97 -5.68 12.64 -9.66
CA SER A 97 -4.68 13.70 -9.90
C SER A 97 -4.16 13.64 -11.34
N LEU A 98 -3.80 12.44 -11.81
CA LEU A 98 -3.34 12.22 -13.19
C LEU A 98 -4.37 12.64 -14.24
N ASN A 99 -5.65 12.36 -14.02
CA ASN A 99 -6.71 12.76 -14.93
C ASN A 99 -6.88 14.29 -15.03
N ARG A 100 -6.47 15.04 -13.99
CA ARG A 100 -6.54 16.51 -13.99
C ARG A 100 -5.31 17.15 -14.65
N SER A 101 -4.12 16.58 -14.43
CA SER A 101 -2.86 17.07 -14.97
C SER A 101 -1.92 15.90 -15.23
N PHE A 102 -1.94 15.40 -16.46
CA PHE A 102 -1.14 14.24 -16.81
C PHE A 102 0.37 14.54 -16.80
N ALA A 103 1.14 13.65 -16.18
CA ALA A 103 2.59 13.61 -16.28
C ALA A 103 3.08 12.15 -16.27
N PRO A 104 3.94 11.70 -17.22
CA PRO A 104 4.43 10.32 -17.26
C PRO A 104 5.12 9.87 -15.96
N ALA A 105 5.86 10.77 -15.32
CA ALA A 105 6.52 10.49 -14.05
C ALA A 105 5.54 10.28 -12.90
N GLU A 106 4.37 10.95 -12.94
CA GLU A 106 3.30 10.75 -11.96
C GLU A 106 2.54 9.45 -12.24
N LEU A 107 2.37 9.08 -13.52
CA LEU A 107 1.80 7.80 -13.93
C LEU A 107 2.64 6.63 -13.39
N ASP A 108 3.96 6.70 -13.55
CA ASP A 108 4.88 5.70 -12.98
C ASP A 108 4.79 5.64 -11.45
N ARG A 109 4.69 6.80 -10.80
CA ARG A 109 4.58 6.90 -9.34
C ARG A 109 3.30 6.22 -8.85
N CYS A 110 2.16 6.46 -9.49
CA CYS A 110 0.89 5.84 -9.11
C CYS A 110 0.92 4.32 -9.29
N TYR A 111 1.52 3.82 -10.38
CA TYR A 111 1.69 2.38 -10.58
C TYR A 111 2.64 1.75 -9.56
N ALA A 112 3.80 2.38 -9.33
CA ALA A 112 4.74 1.92 -8.32
C ALA A 112 4.08 1.88 -6.92
N PHE A 113 3.27 2.88 -6.58
CA PHE A 113 2.52 2.92 -5.33
C PHE A 113 1.59 1.70 -5.22
N ASP A 114 0.81 1.42 -6.26
CA ASP A 114 -0.10 0.29 -6.27
C ASP A 114 0.63 -1.06 -6.06
N LEU A 115 1.80 -1.23 -6.68
CA LEU A 115 2.62 -2.44 -6.51
C LEU A 115 3.15 -2.59 -5.08
N PHE A 116 3.59 -1.49 -4.44
CA PHE A 116 4.03 -1.53 -3.04
C PHE A 116 2.87 -1.75 -2.08
N ALA A 117 1.74 -1.08 -2.30
CA ALA A 117 0.52 -1.25 -1.51
C ALA A 117 0.02 -2.70 -1.55
N ASN A 118 -0.03 -3.31 -2.74
CA ASN A 118 -0.30 -4.74 -2.89
C ASN A 118 0.60 -5.60 -2.03
N ARG A 119 1.91 -5.36 -2.12
CA ARG A 119 2.90 -6.14 -1.37
C ARG A 119 2.75 -5.97 0.14
N LEU A 120 2.42 -4.77 0.61
CA LEU A 120 2.16 -4.53 2.04
C LEU A 120 0.92 -5.31 2.52
N ILE A 121 -0.15 -5.34 1.72
CA ILE A 121 -1.35 -6.14 2.00
C ILE A 121 -1.02 -7.65 2.03
N GLU A 122 -0.31 -8.14 1.01
CA GLU A 122 0.11 -9.54 0.90
C GLU A 122 1.04 -9.94 2.07
N ASN A 123 2.01 -9.09 2.44
CA ASN A 123 2.94 -9.32 3.55
C ASN A 123 2.23 -9.36 4.91
N ALA A 124 1.10 -8.67 5.05
CA ALA A 124 0.25 -8.74 6.23
C ALA A 124 -0.62 -10.03 6.28
N GLY A 125 -0.48 -10.93 5.30
CA GLY A 125 -1.27 -12.17 5.21
C GLY A 125 -2.71 -11.95 4.77
N LYS A 126 -3.03 -10.78 4.19
CA LYS A 126 -4.37 -10.44 3.74
C LYS A 126 -4.54 -10.68 2.24
N SER A 127 -5.76 -10.98 1.83
CA SER A 127 -6.12 -11.01 0.42
C SER A 127 -6.24 -9.59 -0.12
N VAL A 128 -5.64 -9.35 -1.28
CA VAL A 128 -5.78 -8.08 -1.99
C VAL A 128 -7.20 -7.96 -2.53
N GLY A 129 -7.89 -6.87 -2.19
CA GLY A 129 -9.22 -6.57 -2.71
C GLY A 129 -9.24 -6.37 -4.24
N PRO A 130 -10.41 -6.50 -4.90
CA PRO A 130 -10.52 -6.48 -6.36
C PRO A 130 -9.96 -5.20 -7.00
N LYS A 131 -10.15 -4.04 -6.33
CA LYS A 131 -9.66 -2.73 -6.78
C LYS A 131 -8.13 -2.62 -6.78
N MET A 132 -7.46 -3.37 -5.93
CA MET A 132 -6.00 -3.37 -5.81
C MET A 132 -5.38 -4.61 -6.45
N SER A 133 -6.16 -5.57 -6.96
CA SER A 133 -5.60 -6.75 -7.62
C SER A 133 -4.60 -6.37 -8.72
N LYS A 134 -3.56 -7.22 -8.92
CA LYS A 134 -2.51 -6.98 -9.93
C LYS A 134 -3.08 -6.66 -11.31
N TRP A 135 -4.16 -7.35 -11.70
CA TRP A 135 -4.86 -7.09 -12.96
C TRP A 135 -5.52 -5.71 -12.99
N ALA A 136 -6.25 -5.31 -11.94
CA ALA A 136 -6.93 -4.02 -11.88
C ALA A 136 -5.93 -2.85 -11.87
N VAL A 137 -4.85 -2.99 -11.11
CA VAL A 137 -3.74 -2.04 -11.03
C VAL A 137 -3.10 -1.84 -12.41
N ARG A 138 -2.76 -2.94 -13.10
CA ARG A 138 -2.23 -2.90 -14.47
C ARG A 138 -3.22 -2.27 -15.45
N SER A 139 -4.47 -2.68 -15.41
CA SER A 139 -5.51 -2.15 -16.30
C SER A 139 -5.71 -0.64 -16.13
N ARG A 140 -5.67 -0.11 -14.90
CA ARG A 140 -5.75 1.34 -14.66
C ARG A 140 -4.54 2.08 -15.23
N TRP A 141 -3.35 1.55 -15.01
CA TRP A 141 -2.11 2.14 -15.53
C TRP A 141 -2.08 2.16 -17.06
N ASP A 142 -2.41 1.02 -17.70
CA ASP A 142 -2.52 0.91 -19.15
C ASP A 142 -3.54 1.91 -19.70
N SER A 143 -4.73 2.00 -19.07
CA SER A 143 -5.79 2.92 -19.50
C SER A 143 -5.37 4.39 -19.39
N ALA A 144 -4.71 4.77 -18.30
CA ALA A 144 -4.22 6.14 -18.11
C ALA A 144 -3.10 6.51 -19.09
N GLY A 145 -2.23 5.55 -19.42
CA GLY A 145 -1.20 5.73 -20.45
C GLY A 145 -1.80 5.92 -21.84
N ILE A 146 -2.75 5.08 -22.24
CA ILE A 146 -3.43 5.14 -23.55
C ILE A 146 -4.19 6.46 -23.72
N LEU A 147 -4.91 6.91 -22.69
CA LEU A 147 -5.64 8.19 -22.73
C LEU A 147 -4.73 9.41 -22.89
N SER A 148 -3.42 9.23 -22.68
CA SER A 148 -2.42 10.29 -22.73
C SER A 148 -1.51 10.16 -23.95
N ASP A 149 -1.94 9.40 -24.96
CA ASP A 149 -1.25 9.18 -26.24
C ASP A 149 0.21 8.68 -26.10
N LEU A 150 0.50 7.93 -25.03
CA LEU A 150 1.78 7.25 -24.91
C LEU A 150 1.84 6.03 -25.83
N ASP A 151 2.99 5.83 -26.48
CA ASP A 151 3.24 4.67 -27.33
C ASP A 151 3.15 3.36 -26.52
N SER A 152 2.56 2.32 -27.11
CA SER A 152 2.31 1.05 -26.41
C SER A 152 3.61 0.32 -26.05
N ASP A 153 4.64 0.42 -26.89
CA ASP A 153 5.93 -0.23 -26.64
C ASP A 153 6.71 0.52 -25.55
N ASP A 154 6.60 1.85 -25.53
CA ASP A 154 7.13 2.68 -24.44
C ASP A 154 6.43 2.37 -23.12
N LEU A 155 5.10 2.25 -23.12
CA LEU A 155 4.35 1.82 -21.94
C LEU A 155 4.86 0.47 -21.44
N GLU A 156 4.86 -0.56 -22.27
CA GLU A 156 5.30 -1.89 -21.84
C GLU A 156 6.73 -1.88 -21.28
N THR A 157 7.64 -1.14 -21.93
CA THR A 157 9.03 -0.96 -21.45
C THR A 157 9.07 -0.31 -20.07
N ARG A 158 8.32 0.79 -19.86
CA ARG A 158 8.23 1.48 -18.57
C ARG A 158 7.65 0.58 -17.49
N ARG A 159 6.59 -0.17 -17.78
CA ARG A 159 5.94 -1.11 -16.86
C ARG A 159 6.92 -2.15 -16.36
N ILE A 160 7.65 -2.80 -17.27
CA ILE A 160 8.67 -3.80 -16.93
C ILE A 160 9.75 -3.19 -16.03
N ALA A 161 10.21 -1.98 -16.34
CA ALA A 161 11.20 -1.29 -15.54
C ALA A 161 10.70 -0.94 -14.12
N ILE A 162 9.45 -0.49 -13.98
CA ILE A 162 8.83 -0.21 -12.68
C ILE A 162 8.67 -1.50 -11.86
N GLU A 163 8.18 -2.58 -12.46
CA GLU A 163 8.03 -3.88 -11.78
C GLU A 163 9.39 -4.42 -11.32
N ALA A 164 10.41 -4.34 -12.17
CA ALA A 164 11.77 -4.73 -11.82
C ALA A 164 12.33 -3.87 -10.67
N ALA A 165 12.16 -2.54 -10.71
CA ALA A 165 12.64 -1.64 -9.67
C ALA A 165 11.91 -1.86 -8.33
N THR A 166 10.58 -1.95 -8.36
CA THR A 166 9.76 -2.19 -7.16
C THR A 166 10.04 -3.54 -6.52
N SER A 167 10.39 -4.58 -7.30
CA SER A 167 10.77 -5.91 -6.76
C SER A 167 12.01 -5.88 -5.84
N ARG A 168 12.88 -4.88 -6.01
CA ARG A 168 14.15 -4.76 -5.26
C ARG A 168 14.02 -3.94 -3.98
N ILE A 169 12.97 -3.13 -3.88
CA ILE A 169 12.73 -2.26 -2.71
C ILE A 169 11.91 -3.03 -1.68
N ARG A 170 12.43 -3.10 -0.45
CA ARG A 170 11.70 -3.64 0.71
C ARG A 170 10.83 -2.53 1.28
N VAL A 171 9.63 -2.90 1.71
CA VAL A 171 8.67 -1.99 2.32
C VAL A 171 8.15 -2.56 3.63
N SER A 172 7.92 -1.68 4.60
CA SER A 172 7.32 -2.01 5.89
C SER A 172 6.29 -0.93 6.24
N PRO A 173 5.13 -1.29 6.82
CA PRO A 173 4.14 -0.29 7.24
C PRO A 173 4.76 0.78 8.14
N GLU A 174 4.54 2.06 7.82
CA GLU A 174 4.95 3.20 8.63
C GLU A 174 3.74 3.69 9.45
N LEU A 175 3.72 3.40 10.75
CA LEU A 175 2.63 3.85 11.62
C LEU A 175 2.70 5.37 11.83
N PRO A 176 1.55 6.06 11.83
CA PRO A 176 1.49 7.48 12.19
C PRO A 176 2.15 7.75 13.55
N PRO A 177 2.88 8.87 13.72
CA PRO A 177 3.58 9.21 14.96
C PRO A 177 2.68 9.18 16.21
N ALA A 178 1.41 9.60 16.06
CA ALA A 178 0.44 9.56 17.15
C ALA A 178 0.15 8.13 17.63
N ILE A 179 0.00 7.18 16.70
CA ILE A 179 -0.27 5.77 17.03
C ILE A 179 0.99 5.13 17.64
N ARG A 180 2.17 5.44 17.08
CA ARG A 180 3.45 4.95 17.60
C ARG A 180 3.67 5.34 19.07
N ARG A 181 3.41 6.60 19.44
CA ARG A 181 3.52 7.07 20.83
C ARG A 181 2.59 6.33 21.78
N LEU A 182 1.36 6.03 21.35
CA LEU A 182 0.41 5.27 22.16
C LEU A 182 0.89 3.83 22.40
N GLN A 183 1.49 3.19 21.39
CA GLN A 183 2.06 1.85 21.52
C GLN A 183 3.28 1.84 22.45
N GLU A 184 4.17 2.82 22.32
CA GLU A 184 5.36 2.97 23.18
C GLU A 184 4.97 3.20 24.65
N GLN A 185 3.89 3.95 24.91
CA GLN A 185 3.37 4.18 26.27
C GLN A 185 2.65 2.97 26.87
N SER A 186 2.14 2.07 26.02
CA SER A 186 1.40 0.87 26.45
C SER A 186 2.30 -0.35 26.60
N ALA A 187 3.56 -0.27 26.16
CA ALA A 187 4.53 -1.33 26.38
C ALA A 187 4.86 -1.40 27.88
N PRO A 188 4.73 -2.57 28.53
CA PRO A 188 5.09 -2.71 29.93
C PRO A 188 6.55 -2.32 30.09
N SER A 189 6.83 -1.33 30.94
CA SER A 189 8.19 -1.00 31.35
C SER A 189 8.76 -2.24 32.02
N THR A 190 9.68 -2.92 31.35
CA THR A 190 10.46 -4.01 31.93
C THR A 190 11.47 -3.43 32.92
N ASP A 191 10.98 -2.71 33.92
CA ASP A 191 11.72 -2.42 35.14
C ASP A 191 11.60 -3.66 36.03
N VAL A 192 12.21 -4.77 35.56
CA VAL A 192 12.58 -5.86 36.45
C VAL A 192 13.83 -5.35 37.16
N ASP A 193 13.58 -4.71 38.30
CA ASP A 193 14.57 -4.39 39.32
C ASP A 193 15.06 -5.73 39.91
N GLU A 194 15.95 -6.40 39.18
CA GLU A 194 16.62 -7.65 39.56
C GLU A 194 17.75 -7.30 40.53
N ASN A 195 17.41 -6.74 41.68
CA ASN A 195 18.41 -6.34 42.67
C ASN A 195 17.88 -6.41 44.12
N ASP A 196 17.22 -7.51 44.51
CA ASP A 196 17.28 -7.94 45.92
C ASP A 196 16.83 -9.40 46.09
N ALA A 197 17.79 -10.32 46.19
CA ALA A 197 17.85 -11.32 47.27
C ALA A 197 18.84 -12.47 46.96
N SER A 198 19.55 -12.86 48.02
CA SER A 198 20.19 -14.17 48.24
C SER A 198 21.63 -14.35 47.77
N ARG A 199 22.49 -13.63 48.49
CA ARG A 199 23.74 -14.19 49.01
C ARG A 199 23.40 -15.14 50.19
N SER A 200 24.02 -16.32 50.21
CA SER A 200 24.06 -17.34 51.28
C SER A 200 23.14 -18.56 51.11
N ALA A 201 23.71 -19.67 50.63
CA ALA A 201 23.84 -20.90 51.43
C ALA A 201 24.61 -21.98 50.64
N GLU A 202 25.76 -22.36 51.18
CA GLU A 202 26.46 -23.60 50.88
C GLU A 202 25.62 -24.82 51.36
N GLY A 203 25.70 -25.96 50.68
CA GLY A 203 25.38 -27.27 51.28
C GLY A 203 24.53 -28.25 50.45
N LEU A 204 25.22 -29.24 49.87
CA LEU A 204 24.81 -30.60 49.40
C LEU A 204 23.79 -31.36 50.31
N PRO A 205 23.27 -32.57 49.96
CA PRO A 205 23.37 -33.40 48.74
C PRO A 205 22.03 -33.99 48.21
N SER A 206 22.15 -34.70 47.08
CA SER A 206 21.40 -35.87 46.56
C SER A 206 20.11 -36.31 47.25
N ASP A 207 19.04 -36.50 46.47
CA ASP A 207 18.28 -37.76 46.56
C ASP A 207 17.61 -38.14 45.23
N GLU A 208 17.70 -39.43 44.93
CA GLU A 208 17.06 -40.12 43.81
C GLU A 208 15.54 -40.17 44.01
N SER A 209 14.76 -39.95 42.95
CA SER A 209 13.55 -40.76 42.78
C SER A 209 13.24 -40.93 41.29
N LEU A 210 13.82 -42.00 40.77
CA LEU A 210 13.37 -42.73 39.60
C LEU A 210 11.89 -43.12 39.80
N ILE A 211 10.97 -42.54 39.02
CA ILE A 211 9.64 -43.12 38.81
C ILE A 211 9.52 -43.48 37.34
N ASP A 212 9.82 -44.76 37.11
CA ASP A 212 9.43 -45.60 35.99
C ASP A 212 7.92 -45.93 36.08
N THR A 213 7.40 -46.51 34.99
CA THR A 213 6.03 -46.95 34.67
C THR A 213 5.18 -45.86 34.00
N GLY A 214 4.77 -45.99 32.74
CA GLY A 214 4.37 -47.18 32.00
C GLY A 214 2.90 -46.99 31.61
N GLY A 215 2.61 -46.90 30.31
CA GLY A 215 1.26 -46.57 29.85
C GLY A 215 1.17 -46.52 28.34
N GLU A 216 1.45 -47.65 27.71
CA GLU A 216 0.93 -48.00 26.39
C GLU A 216 -0.60 -47.91 26.44
N ASP A 217 -1.22 -47.32 25.42
CA ASP A 217 -2.40 -47.92 24.77
C ASP A 217 -2.73 -47.20 23.46
N ALA A 218 -2.72 -48.02 22.41
CA ALA A 218 -3.19 -47.71 21.08
C ALA A 218 -4.72 -47.75 21.05
N VAL A 219 -5.35 -46.75 20.41
CA VAL A 219 -6.69 -46.93 19.83
C VAL A 219 -6.69 -46.33 18.42
N SER A 220 -6.55 -47.25 17.47
CA SER A 220 -7.04 -47.11 16.10
C SER A 220 -8.57 -47.17 16.13
N LEU A 221 -9.27 -46.30 15.40
CA LEU A 221 -10.62 -46.57 14.91
C LEU A 221 -10.92 -45.70 13.69
N ASP A 222 -11.10 -46.40 12.57
CA ASP A 222 -11.56 -45.93 11.28
C ASP A 222 -12.92 -45.22 11.33
N GLY A 223 -13.11 -44.32 10.35
CA GLY A 223 -14.37 -43.71 9.97
C GLY A 223 -14.21 -42.84 8.73
#